data_AF-A0A952D9U1-F1
#
_entry.id   AF-A0A952D9U1-F1
#
_cell.length_a   1.000
_cell.length_b   1.000
_cell.length_c   1.000
_cell.angle_alpha   90.00
_cell.angle_beta   90.00
_cell.angle_gamma   90.00
#
_symmetry.space_group_name_H-M   'P 1'
#
loop_
_entity.id
_entity.type
_entity.pdbx_description
1 polymer ?
#
loop_
_entity_poly.entity_id
_entity_poly.type
_entity_poly.pdbx_seq_one_letter_code
_entity_poly.pdbx_strand_id
1 'polypeptide(L)'
;MADALTSAPSAVEKYFFTPLYYPRGPFDVIWWWERRRLTFNVCVGTAGLATLGSMLLLHPMGVRLFLEPGIYAAVALYGVAANACFTAGWAVDLVLRKQLGIRAPDIAPALLRYGFVFSVGLTLLPIPVMFAVRVAMAVLGIKP
;
A
#
# COMPACT_ATOMS: atom_id res chain seq x y z
N MET A 1 13.37 22.05 30.05
CA MET A 1 13.75 21.12 28.97
C MET A 1 13.08 19.76 29.23
N ALA A 2 11.75 19.72 29.32
CA ALA A 2 10.98 18.51 29.65
C ALA A 2 9.61 18.41 28.94
N ASP A 3 9.13 19.46 28.25
CA ASP A 3 7.74 19.51 27.75
C ASP A 3 7.58 19.42 26.23
N ALA A 4 8.59 18.95 25.48
CA ALA A 4 8.60 19.08 24.03
C ALA A 4 8.13 17.85 23.20
N LEU A 5 7.78 16.69 23.76
CA LEU A 5 7.64 15.46 22.93
C LEU A 5 6.45 14.53 23.22
N THR A 6 5.37 14.98 23.83
CA THR A 6 4.08 14.25 23.81
C THR A 6 3.19 14.75 22.67
N SER A 7 3.72 14.81 21.44
CA SER A 7 2.86 14.93 20.27
C SER A 7 1.95 13.70 20.26
N ALA A 8 0.64 13.91 20.38
CA ALA A 8 -0.33 12.82 20.28
C ALA A 8 0.00 11.98 19.04
N PRO A 9 0.03 10.64 19.15
CA PRO A 9 0.43 9.78 18.05
C PRO A 9 -0.40 10.14 16.82
N SER A 10 0.27 10.32 15.68
CA SER A 10 -0.39 10.70 14.44
C SER A 10 -1.52 9.71 14.12
N ALA A 11 -2.53 10.12 13.35
CA ALA A 11 -3.63 9.22 12.99
C ALA A 11 -3.13 7.91 12.34
N VAL A 12 -2.02 7.99 11.58
CA VAL A 12 -1.32 6.85 10.98
C VAL A 12 -0.69 5.96 12.04
N GLU A 13 0.04 6.56 12.99
CA GLU A 13 0.67 5.83 14.09
C GLU A 13 -0.37 5.10 14.94
N LYS A 14 -1.44 5.79 15.33
CA LYS A 14 -2.52 5.19 16.12
C LYS A 14 -3.22 4.03 15.41
N TYR A 15 -3.39 4.10 14.08
CA TYR A 15 -4.13 3.08 13.33
C TYR A 15 -3.28 1.89 12.87
N PHE A 16 -2.04 2.14 12.42
CA PHE A 16 -1.13 1.11 11.91
C PHE A 16 -0.17 0.59 12.98
N PHE A 17 0.19 1.42 13.96
CA PHE A 17 1.30 1.15 14.87
C PHE A 17 0.93 0.81 16.31
N THR A 18 -0.27 1.16 16.80
CA THR A 18 -0.53 1.15 18.26
C THR A 18 -1.57 0.18 18.86
N PRO A 19 -2.53 -0.47 18.17
CA PRO A 19 -3.43 -1.37 18.91
C PRO A 19 -2.84 -2.79 18.97
N LEU A 20 -2.29 -3.17 20.15
CA LEU A 20 -2.11 -4.58 20.51
C LEU A 20 -3.45 -5.28 20.30
N TYR A 21 -3.44 -6.33 19.48
CA TYR A 21 -4.67 -6.98 19.04
C TYR A 21 -4.82 -8.36 19.68
N TYR A 22 -5.78 -8.46 20.60
CA TYR A 22 -6.14 -9.72 21.28
C TYR A 22 -7.49 -10.24 20.77
N PRO A 23 -7.52 -11.00 19.65
CA PRO A 23 -8.74 -11.64 19.17
C PRO A 23 -9.29 -12.64 20.20
N ARG A 24 -10.60 -12.65 20.42
CA ARG A 24 -11.30 -13.66 21.21
C ARG A 24 -11.87 -14.77 20.32
N GLY A 25 -12.08 -14.49 19.03
CA GLY A 25 -12.51 -15.46 18.04
C GLY A 25 -12.05 -15.14 16.61
N PRO A 26 -12.30 -16.06 15.65
CA PRO A 26 -11.92 -15.87 14.24
C PRO A 26 -12.66 -14.69 13.60
N PHE A 27 -13.89 -14.41 14.04
CA PHE A 27 -14.66 -13.26 13.55
C PHE A 27 -14.02 -11.93 13.94
N ASP A 28 -13.45 -11.83 15.14
CA ASP A 28 -12.71 -10.61 15.54
C ASP A 28 -11.56 -10.36 14.57
N VAL A 29 -10.81 -11.41 14.20
CA VAL A 29 -9.67 -11.31 13.27
C VAL A 29 -10.14 -10.74 11.95
N ILE A 30 -11.16 -11.35 11.34
CA ILE A 30 -11.73 -10.88 10.07
C ILE A 30 -12.19 -9.43 10.20
N TRP A 31 -12.94 -9.09 11.26
CA TRP A 31 -13.44 -7.75 11.50
C TRP A 31 -12.32 -6.71 11.65
N TRP A 32 -11.25 -7.06 12.36
CA TRP A 32 -10.09 -6.19 12.54
C TRP A 32 -9.41 -5.85 11.21
N TRP A 33 -9.31 -6.84 10.31
CA TRP A 33 -8.76 -6.65 8.96
C TRP A 33 -9.72 -5.85 8.08
N GLU A 34 -10.99 -6.23 8.01
CA GLU A 34 -11.99 -5.56 7.16
C GLU A 34 -12.17 -4.08 7.49
N ARG A 35 -12.16 -3.71 8.78
CA ARG A 35 -12.24 -2.31 9.21
C ARG A 35 -11.08 -1.44 8.71
N ARG A 36 -9.94 -2.05 8.38
CA ARG A 36 -8.74 -1.36 7.86
C ARG A 36 -8.62 -1.43 6.34
N ARG A 37 -9.45 -2.24 5.67
CA ARG A 37 -9.47 -2.33 4.20
C ARG A 37 -9.73 -0.97 3.56
N LEU A 38 -10.63 -0.17 4.13
CA LEU A 38 -10.92 1.17 3.62
C LEU A 38 -9.67 2.06 3.65
N THR A 39 -8.97 2.14 4.78
CA THR A 39 -7.74 2.94 4.90
C THR A 39 -6.66 2.43 3.95
N PHE A 40 -6.48 1.11 3.84
CA PHE A 40 -5.56 0.50 2.89
C PHE A 40 -5.87 0.92 1.45
N ASN A 41 -7.12 0.76 1.01
CA ASN A 41 -7.54 1.12 -0.35
C ASN A 41 -7.46 2.62 -0.62
N VAL A 42 -7.76 3.47 0.36
CA VAL A 42 -7.57 4.92 0.22
C VAL A 42 -6.10 5.25 0.00
N CYS A 43 -5.20 4.70 0.82
CA CYS A 43 -3.76 4.94 0.67
C CYS A 43 -3.23 4.42 -0.67
N VAL A 44 -3.54 3.18 -1.05
CA VAL A 44 -3.14 2.60 -2.35
C VAL A 44 -3.73 3.40 -3.51
N GLY A 45 -5.00 3.79 -3.43
CA GLY A 45 -5.65 4.63 -4.43
C GLY A 45 -5.01 6.00 -4.57
N THR A 46 -4.68 6.67 -3.46
CA THR A 46 -3.98 7.96 -3.48
C THR A 46 -2.56 7.84 -4.05
N ALA A 47 -1.84 6.76 -3.73
CA ALA A 47 -0.54 6.46 -4.32
C ALA A 47 -0.67 6.22 -5.83
N GLY A 48 -1.72 5.51 -6.26
CA GLY A 48 -2.00 5.27 -7.68
C GLY A 48 -2.29 6.56 -8.44
N LEU A 49 -3.10 7.46 -7.86
CA LEU A 49 -3.35 8.79 -8.42
C LEU A 49 -2.07 9.64 -8.52
N ALA A 50 -1.21 9.59 -7.50
CA ALA A 50 0.09 10.27 -7.54
C ALA A 50 0.99 9.71 -8.65
N THR A 51 1.03 8.38 -8.80
CA THR A 51 1.78 7.72 -9.87
C THR A 51 1.25 8.12 -11.24
N LEU A 52 -0.06 8.05 -11.47
CA LEU A 52 -0.69 8.49 -12.72
C LEU A 52 -0.45 9.98 -13.00
N GLY A 53 -0.60 10.85 -12.00
CA GLY A 53 -0.29 12.27 -12.13
C GLY A 53 1.17 12.52 -12.50
N SER A 54 2.10 11.77 -11.90
CA SER A 54 3.52 11.85 -12.28
C SER A 54 3.77 11.38 -13.71
N MET A 55 3.08 10.32 -14.18
CA MET A 55 3.18 9.85 -15.56
C MET A 55 2.72 10.93 -16.55
N LEU A 56 1.63 11.64 -16.22
CA LEU A 56 1.12 12.72 -17.06
C LEU A 56 2.13 13.87 -17.19
N LEU A 57 2.79 14.25 -16.09
CA LEU A 57 3.71 15.39 -16.05
C LEU A 57 5.12 15.02 -16.56
N LEU A 58 5.56 13.80 -16.30
CA LEU A 58 6.94 13.36 -16.50
C LEU A 58 7.11 12.47 -17.73
N HIS A 59 6.06 12.13 -18.48
CA HIS A 59 6.20 11.34 -19.71
C HIS A 59 5.98 12.22 -20.95
N PRO A 60 6.86 12.18 -21.97
CA PRO A 60 6.70 12.99 -23.18
C PRO A 60 5.43 12.65 -23.96
N MET A 61 4.92 11.42 -23.83
CA MET A 61 3.64 10.97 -24.38
C MET A 61 2.53 10.87 -23.30
N GLY A 62 2.64 11.61 -22.19
CA GLY A 62 1.79 11.45 -21.00
C GLY A 62 0.30 11.31 -21.32
N VAL A 63 -0.28 12.25 -22.08
CA VAL A 63 -1.71 12.22 -22.46
C VAL A 63 -2.05 11.01 -23.35
N ARG A 64 -1.17 10.59 -24.25
CA ARG A 64 -1.41 9.45 -25.14
C ARG A 64 -1.51 8.13 -24.36
N LEU A 65 -0.73 8.00 -23.30
CA LEU A 65 -0.76 6.82 -22.42
C LEU A 65 -2.14 6.64 -21.76
N PHE A 66 -2.84 7.74 -21.43
CA PHE A 66 -4.20 7.70 -20.86
C PHE A 66 -5.29 7.42 -21.89
N LEU A 67 -4.99 7.48 -23.19
CA LEU A 67 -5.92 7.12 -24.25
C LEU A 67 -5.86 5.62 -24.56
N GLU A 68 -4.84 4.90 -24.09
CA GLU A 68 -4.73 3.46 -24.29
C GLU A 68 -5.65 2.71 -23.32
N PRO A 69 -6.64 1.93 -23.80
CA PRO A 69 -7.53 1.17 -22.93
C PRO A 69 -6.79 0.21 -21.98
N GLY A 70 -5.60 -0.25 -22.39
CA GLY A 70 -4.74 -1.15 -21.63
C GLY A 70 -4.35 -0.60 -20.25
N ILE A 71 -4.19 0.71 -20.09
CA ILE A 71 -3.81 1.29 -18.79
C ILE A 71 -4.92 1.13 -17.75
N TYR A 72 -6.18 1.30 -18.15
CA TYR A 72 -7.33 1.14 -17.25
C TYR A 72 -7.54 -0.33 -16.88
N ALA A 73 -7.32 -1.24 -17.82
CA ALA A 73 -7.33 -2.68 -17.54
C ALA A 73 -6.22 -3.07 -16.55
N ALA A 74 -5.02 -2.54 -16.71
CA ALA A 74 -3.90 -2.77 -15.79
C ALA A 74 -4.18 -2.20 -14.38
N VAL A 75 -4.74 -0.99 -14.29
CA VAL A 75 -5.14 -0.37 -13.02
C VAL A 75 -6.23 -1.19 -12.33
N ALA A 76 -7.25 -1.65 -13.07
CA ALA A 76 -8.31 -2.49 -12.53
C ALA A 76 -7.77 -3.83 -12.04
N LEU A 77 -6.93 -4.50 -12.84
CA LEU A 77 -6.29 -5.76 -12.48
C LEU A 77 -5.43 -5.61 -11.22
N TYR A 78 -4.65 -4.53 -11.14
CA TYR A 78 -3.86 -4.22 -9.95
C TYR A 78 -4.74 -3.99 -8.72
N GLY A 79 -5.83 -3.24 -8.86
CA GLY A 79 -6.79 -3.03 -7.77
C GLY A 79 -7.39 -4.34 -7.23
N VAL A 80 -7.75 -5.26 -8.13
CA VAL A 80 -8.23 -6.60 -7.76
C VAL A 80 -7.13 -7.39 -7.05
N ALA A 81 -5.91 -7.42 -7.61
CA ALA A 81 -4.78 -8.12 -7.03
C ALA A 81 -4.43 -7.59 -5.63
N ALA A 82 -4.42 -6.27 -5.43
CA ALA A 82 -4.16 -5.65 -4.13
C ALA A 82 -5.20 -6.05 -3.08
N ASN A 83 -6.49 -6.10 -3.44
CA ASN A 83 -7.56 -6.54 -2.54
C ASN A 83 -7.50 -8.06 -2.26
N ALA A 84 -7.10 -8.87 -3.24
CA ALA A 84 -6.87 -10.29 -3.04
C ALA A 84 -5.70 -10.53 -2.06
N CYS A 85 -4.58 -9.82 -2.24
CA CYS A 85 -3.44 -9.87 -1.32
C CYS A 85 -3.81 -9.39 0.08
N PHE A 86 -4.63 -8.34 0.21
CA PHE A 86 -5.14 -7.89 1.50
C PHE A 86 -5.97 -8.98 2.20
N THR A 87 -6.83 -9.66 1.43
CA THR A 87 -7.68 -10.75 1.92
C THR A 87 -6.85 -11.96 2.34
N ALA A 88 -5.75 -12.26 1.63
CA ALA A 88 -4.81 -13.28 2.05
C ALA A 88 -4.18 -12.97 3.43
N GLY A 89 -4.03 -11.69 3.79
CA GLY A 89 -3.49 -11.26 5.08
C GLY A 89 -4.27 -11.80 6.29
N TRP A 90 -5.60 -11.70 6.30
CA TRP A 90 -6.40 -12.25 7.40
C TRP A 90 -6.48 -13.77 7.36
N ALA A 91 -6.45 -14.39 6.17
CA ALA A 91 -6.41 -15.84 6.03
C ALA A 91 -5.11 -16.42 6.63
N VAL A 92 -3.98 -15.80 6.35
CA VAL A 92 -2.67 -16.15 6.94
C VAL A 92 -2.71 -15.96 8.46
N ASP A 93 -3.24 -14.84 8.96
CA ASP A 93 -3.37 -14.58 10.41
C ASP A 93 -4.21 -15.67 11.11
N LEU A 94 -5.32 -16.10 10.52
CA LEU A 94 -6.12 -17.23 11.04
C LEU A 94 -5.37 -18.55 11.02
N VAL A 95 -4.63 -18.85 9.95
CA VAL A 95 -3.84 -20.08 9.83
C VAL A 95 -2.74 -20.11 10.89
N LEU A 96 -2.00 -19.01 11.06
CA LEU A 96 -0.96 -18.87 12.08
C LEU A 96 -1.52 -19.07 13.50
N ARG A 97 -2.70 -18.51 13.79
CA ARG A 97 -3.34 -18.67 15.11
C ARG A 97 -3.89 -20.08 15.34
N LYS A 98 -4.52 -20.67 14.32
CA LYS A 98 -5.22 -21.96 14.44
C LYS A 98 -4.26 -23.15 14.36
N GLN A 99 -3.33 -23.15 13.42
CA GLN A 99 -2.45 -24.30 13.14
C GLN A 99 -1.14 -24.24 13.92
N LEU A 100 -0.56 -23.05 14.09
CA LEU A 100 0.72 -22.88 14.78
C LEU A 100 0.56 -22.41 16.24
N GLY A 101 -0.67 -22.18 16.69
CA GLY A 101 -0.96 -21.77 18.08
C GLY A 101 -0.36 -20.42 18.46
N ILE A 102 0.07 -19.60 17.49
CA ILE A 102 0.74 -18.33 17.77
C ILE A 102 -0.31 -17.33 18.25
N ARG A 103 -0.19 -16.90 19.51
CA ARG A 103 -1.10 -15.93 20.16
C ARG A 103 -0.51 -14.53 20.27
N ALA A 104 0.50 -14.23 19.46
CA ALA A 104 1.21 -12.98 19.57
C ALA A 104 0.29 -11.81 19.08
N PRO A 105 0.10 -10.77 19.90
CA PRO A 105 -0.83 -9.67 19.63
C PRO A 105 -0.37 -8.74 18.50
N ASP A 106 0.87 -8.90 18.04
CA ASP A 106 1.60 -8.10 17.07
C ASP A 106 1.62 -8.68 15.65
N ILE A 107 1.22 -9.95 15.45
CA ILE A 107 1.19 -10.62 14.13
C ILE A 107 0.33 -9.85 13.12
N ALA A 108 -0.93 -9.56 13.47
CA ALA A 108 -1.86 -8.91 12.55
C ALA A 108 -1.39 -7.48 12.19
N PRO A 109 -1.00 -6.63 13.17
CA PRO A 109 -0.35 -5.36 12.87
C PRO A 109 0.90 -5.49 11.99
N ALA A 110 1.78 -6.46 12.24
CA ALA A 110 2.99 -6.67 11.47
C ALA A 110 2.69 -7.04 10.01
N LEU A 111 1.84 -8.05 9.79
CA LEU A 111 1.39 -8.48 8.45
C LEU A 111 0.77 -7.33 7.67
N LEU A 112 -0.09 -6.54 8.33
CA LEU A 112 -0.71 -5.37 7.71
C LEU A 112 0.34 -4.32 7.32
N ARG A 113 1.30 -4.00 8.19
CA ARG A 113 2.36 -3.02 7.90
C ARG A 113 3.21 -3.45 6.72
N TYR A 114 3.67 -4.70 6.69
CA TYR A 114 4.48 -5.20 5.58
C TYR A 114 3.70 -5.23 4.27
N GLY A 115 2.45 -5.74 4.29
CA GLY A 115 1.58 -5.73 3.12
C GLY A 115 1.25 -4.31 2.63
N PHE A 116 1.05 -3.37 3.54
CA PHE A 116 0.82 -1.96 3.24
C PHE A 116 2.04 -1.30 2.59
N VAL A 117 3.22 -1.40 3.22
CA VAL A 117 4.47 -0.84 2.69
C VAL A 117 4.79 -1.44 1.33
N PHE A 118 4.63 -2.74 1.18
CA PHE A 118 4.82 -3.42 -0.10
C PHE A 118 3.86 -2.90 -1.18
N SER A 119 2.57 -2.80 -0.88
CA SER A 119 1.56 -2.38 -1.86
C SER A 119 1.74 -0.91 -2.26
N VAL A 120 1.90 -0.02 -1.29
CA VAL A 120 2.16 1.41 -1.55
C VAL A 120 3.48 1.61 -2.26
N GLY A 121 4.53 0.92 -1.84
CA GLY A 121 5.84 0.96 -2.48
C GLY A 121 5.79 0.50 -3.94
N LEU A 122 5.12 -0.62 -4.21
CA LEU A 122 4.91 -1.12 -5.56
C LEU A 122 4.07 -0.16 -6.42
N THR A 123 3.06 0.48 -5.82
CA THR A 123 2.23 1.48 -6.51
C THR A 123 3.03 2.72 -6.89
N LEU A 124 3.94 3.17 -6.01
CA LEU A 124 4.80 4.34 -6.23
C LEU A 124 6.05 4.04 -7.06
N LEU A 125 6.43 2.77 -7.21
CA LEU A 125 7.63 2.31 -7.93
C LEU A 125 7.80 2.92 -9.33
N PRO A 126 6.74 3.12 -10.15
CA PRO A 126 6.93 3.69 -11.48
C PRO A 126 7.51 5.11 -11.47
N ILE A 127 7.29 5.89 -10.40
CA ILE A 127 7.77 7.28 -10.29
C ILE A 127 9.31 7.37 -10.37
N PRO A 128 10.08 6.75 -9.45
CA PRO A 128 11.54 6.81 -9.51
C PRO A 128 12.11 6.12 -10.76
N VAL A 129 11.45 5.07 -11.27
CA VAL A 129 11.88 4.40 -12.51
C VAL A 129 11.80 5.35 -13.70
N MET A 130 10.65 6.02 -13.89
CA MET A 130 10.50 7.00 -14.97
C MET A 130 11.47 8.17 -14.83
N PHE A 131 11.67 8.66 -13.61
CA PHE A 131 12.63 9.73 -13.36
C PHE A 131 14.05 9.31 -13.75
N ALA A 132 14.49 8.12 -13.33
CA ALA A 132 15.80 7.57 -13.68
C ALA A 132 15.96 7.39 -15.19
N VAL A 133 14.93 6.86 -15.88
CA VAL A 133 14.93 6.70 -17.35
C VAL A 133 15.05 8.06 -18.04
N ARG A 134 14.32 9.09 -17.59
CA ARG A 134 14.42 10.43 -18.15
C ARG A 134 15.80 11.05 -17.99
N VAL A 135 16.39 10.94 -16.79
CA VAL A 135 17.75 11.41 -16.53
C VAL A 135 18.74 10.68 -17.43
N ALA A 136 18.62 9.37 -17.56
CA ALA A 136 19.48 8.57 -18.44
C ALA A 136 19.36 9.02 -19.90
N MET A 137 18.15 9.21 -20.44
CA MET A 137 17.96 9.70 -21.81
C MET A 137 18.58 11.09 -22.02
N ALA A 138 18.41 12.00 -21.05
CA ALA A 138 18.99 13.33 -21.11
C ALA A 138 20.53 13.30 -21.12
N VAL A 139 21.14 12.46 -20.28
CA VAL A 139 22.60 12.27 -20.23
C VAL A 139 23.12 11.66 -21.54
N LEU A 140 22.36 10.74 -22.14
CA LEU A 140 22.72 10.08 -23.41
C LEU A 140 22.39 10.93 -24.65
N GLY A 141 21.82 12.13 -24.49
CA GLY A 141 21.43 13.00 -25.60
C GLY A 141 20.28 12.46 -26.46
N ILE A 142 19.53 11.47 -25.95
CA ILE A 142 18.36 10.89 -26.64
C ILE A 142 17.20 11.87 -26.46
N LYS A 143 16.74 12.46 -27.56
CA LYS A 143 15.54 13.30 -27.54
C LYS A 143 14.29 12.42 -27.33
N PRO A 144 13.34 12.86 -26.49
CA PRO A 144 12.13 12.11 -26.19
C PRO A 144 11.20 11.93 -27.40
#